data_AF-A0A9D5Q0G3-F1
#
_entry.id   AF-A0A9D5Q0G3-F1
#
_cell.length_a   1.000
_cell.length_b   1.000
_cell.length_c   1.000
_cell.angle_alpha   90.00
_cell.angle_beta   90.00
_cell.angle_gamma   90.00
#
_symmetry.space_group_name_H-M   'P 1'
#
loop_
_entity.id
_entity.type
_entity.pdbx_description
1 polymer ?
#
loop_
_entity_poly.entity_id
_entity_poly.type
_entity_poly.pdbx_seq_one_letter_code
_entity_poly.pdbx_strand_id
1 'polypeptide(L)'
;APAPAAPAAPVANAASGAEGSVKVTAPMPGTILKMNVKVGDTIKANDLVCILEAMKMENEIFAAEGGVVKSINAAQGSSVNSGDVIITLG
;
A
#
# COMPACT_ATOMS: atom_id res chain seq x y z
N ALA A 1 40.99 2.54 43.26
CA ALA A 1 40.46 3.76 42.64
C ALA A 1 39.73 3.38 41.35
N PRO A 2 38.48 3.81 41.16
CA PRO A 2 37.66 3.50 39.99
C PRO A 2 37.59 4.63 38.95
N ALA A 3 37.23 4.25 37.71
CA ALA A 3 36.74 5.03 36.55
C ALA A 3 37.77 5.90 35.76
N PRO A 4 37.61 6.00 34.41
CA PRO A 4 36.54 6.77 33.74
C PRO A 4 35.76 5.95 32.69
N ALA A 5 34.42 5.99 32.63
CA ALA A 5 33.52 6.97 31.98
C ALA A 5 33.27 6.71 30.47
N ALA A 6 31.99 6.59 30.11
CA ALA A 6 31.40 6.12 28.85
C ALA A 6 31.42 7.15 27.69
N PRO A 7 30.91 6.75 26.50
CA PRO A 7 29.75 7.46 25.96
C PRO A 7 28.63 6.55 25.41
N ALA A 8 27.42 7.11 25.36
CA ALA A 8 26.18 6.48 24.93
C ALA A 8 25.79 6.80 23.45
N ALA A 9 24.86 5.97 22.93
CA ALA A 9 23.93 6.16 21.79
C ALA A 9 24.36 5.66 20.39
N PRO A 10 23.43 5.35 19.44
CA PRO A 10 21.95 5.31 19.52
C PRO A 10 21.29 3.99 19.05
N VAL A 11 19.98 3.97 19.28
CA VAL A 11 18.91 3.05 18.87
C VAL A 11 19.10 2.24 17.57
N ALA A 12 18.82 0.94 17.64
CA ALA A 12 18.22 0.21 16.52
C ALA A 12 16.84 -0.26 16.96
N ASN A 13 15.89 0.69 16.97
CA ASN A 13 14.48 0.35 16.83
C ASN A 13 14.30 -0.15 15.39
N ALA A 14 14.74 -1.37 15.12
CA ALA A 14 14.22 -2.14 14.00
C ALA A 14 12.82 -2.62 14.41
N ALA A 15 11.91 -1.65 14.60
CA ALA A 15 10.60 -1.85 14.01
C ALA A 15 10.91 -2.02 12.52
N SER A 16 11.03 -3.28 12.09
CA SER A 16 10.61 -3.67 10.77
C SER A 16 9.15 -3.25 10.71
N GLY A 17 8.92 -1.97 10.44
CA GLY A 17 7.61 -1.42 10.22
C GLY A 17 7.02 -2.31 9.16
N ALA A 18 5.86 -2.85 9.45
CA ALA A 18 5.01 -3.43 8.43
C ALA A 18 4.76 -2.33 7.38
N GLU A 19 5.67 -2.19 6.41
CA GLU A 19 5.29 -2.00 5.03
C GLU A 19 4.18 -3.02 4.82
N GLY A 20 2.97 -2.55 4.54
CA GLY A 20 1.78 -3.38 4.56
C GLY A 20 2.07 -4.74 3.92
N SER A 21 1.96 -5.80 4.73
CA SER A 21 2.39 -7.16 4.38
C SER A 21 1.69 -7.64 3.11
N VAL A 22 0.50 -7.10 2.85
CA VAL A 22 -0.34 -7.40 1.70
C VAL A 22 -0.34 -6.20 0.76
N LYS A 23 -0.05 -6.46 -0.52
CA LYS A 23 -0.03 -5.43 -1.59
C LYS A 23 -1.14 -5.72 -2.58
N VAL A 24 -1.93 -4.71 -2.90
CA VAL A 24 -2.85 -4.77 -4.04
C VAL A 24 -2.14 -4.12 -5.22
N THR A 25 -1.97 -4.88 -6.30
CA THR A 25 -1.25 -4.45 -7.50
C THR A 25 -2.19 -4.36 -8.69
N ALA A 26 -1.81 -3.55 -9.68
CA ALA A 26 -2.53 -3.48 -10.95
C ALA A 26 -2.28 -4.78 -11.76
N PRO A 27 -3.31 -5.53 -12.15
CA PRO A 27 -3.13 -6.75 -12.93
C PRO A 27 -2.72 -6.46 -14.39
N MET A 28 -3.05 -5.26 -14.88
CA MET A 28 -2.80 -4.82 -16.24
C MET A 28 -2.51 -3.32 -16.29
N PRO A 29 -1.80 -2.83 -17.31
CA PRO A 29 -1.56 -1.41 -17.47
C PRO A 29 -2.87 -0.65 -17.73
N GLY A 30 -3.00 0.54 -17.15
CA GLY A 30 -4.20 1.35 -17.29
C GLY A 30 -4.12 2.65 -16.50
N THR A 31 -5.25 3.32 -16.33
CA THR A 31 -5.37 4.57 -15.56
C THR A 31 -6.38 4.41 -14.44
N ILE A 32 -6.05 4.85 -13.23
CA ILE A 32 -6.99 4.83 -12.10
C ILE A 32 -8.10 5.85 -12.37
N LEU A 33 -9.30 5.39 -12.69
CA LEU A 33 -10.48 6.25 -12.88
C LEU A 33 -11.06 6.73 -11.55
N LYS A 34 -11.04 5.87 -10.54
CA LYS A 34 -11.61 6.15 -9.23
C LYS A 34 -10.92 5.33 -8.15
N MET A 35 -10.62 5.96 -7.04
CA MET A 35 -10.20 5.26 -5.82
C MET A 35 -11.39 5.10 -4.89
N ASN A 36 -11.69 3.87 -4.47
CA ASN A 36 -12.84 3.55 -3.61
C ASN A 36 -12.46 3.46 -2.12
N VAL A 37 -11.16 3.51 -1.80
CA VAL A 37 -10.62 3.41 -0.44
C VAL A 37 -9.77 4.63 -0.07
N LYS A 38 -9.61 4.88 1.22
CA LYS A 38 -8.65 5.85 1.77
C LYS A 38 -7.70 5.19 2.75
N VAL A 39 -6.55 5.82 2.99
CA VAL A 39 -5.63 5.41 4.06
C VAL A 39 -6.38 5.40 5.40
N GLY A 40 -6.22 4.30 6.15
CA GLY A 40 -6.91 4.03 7.41
C GLY A 40 -8.20 3.23 7.27
N ASP A 41 -8.70 2.98 6.06
CA ASP A 41 -9.89 2.15 5.88
C ASP A 41 -9.60 0.68 6.17
N THR A 42 -10.56 0.01 6.81
CA THR A 42 -10.56 -1.45 6.94
C THR A 42 -11.31 -2.04 5.76
N ILE A 43 -10.66 -2.90 4.99
CA ILE A 43 -11.27 -3.60 3.86
C ILE A 43 -11.15 -5.11 4.04
N LYS A 44 -12.02 -5.87 3.37
CA LYS A 44 -12.05 -7.33 3.37
C LYS A 44 -11.48 -7.88 2.07
N ALA A 45 -11.19 -9.18 2.08
CA ALA A 45 -10.93 -9.89 0.84
C ALA A 45 -12.12 -9.71 -0.11
N ASN A 46 -11.82 -9.47 -1.37
CA ASN A 46 -12.77 -9.21 -2.44
C ASN A 46 -13.54 -7.87 -2.34
N ASP A 47 -13.10 -6.93 -1.48
CA ASP A 47 -13.62 -5.55 -1.49
C ASP A 47 -13.04 -4.77 -2.67
N LEU A 48 -13.85 -3.89 -3.24
CA LEU A 48 -13.48 -3.02 -4.35
C LEU A 48 -12.51 -1.91 -3.88
N VAL A 49 -11.30 -1.91 -4.43
CA VAL A 49 -10.23 -0.96 -4.10
C VAL A 49 -10.29 0.27 -5.01
N CYS A 50 -10.35 0.05 -6.31
CA CYS A 50 -10.39 1.12 -7.30
C CYS A 50 -10.99 0.64 -8.62
N ILE A 51 -11.35 1.59 -9.48
CA ILE A 51 -11.69 1.33 -10.88
C ILE A 51 -10.52 1.78 -11.75
N LEU A 52 -10.06 0.88 -12.62
CA LEU A 52 -8.96 1.10 -13.56
C LEU A 52 -9.50 1.05 -14.99
N GLU A 53 -9.19 2.04 -15.80
CA GLU A 53 -9.46 2.01 -17.23
C GLU A 53 -8.31 1.37 -17.98
N ALA A 54 -8.60 0.33 -18.76
CA ALA A 54 -7.67 -0.19 -19.75
C ALA A 54 -8.41 -0.46 -21.05
N MET A 55 -7.80 -0.09 -22.18
CA MET A 55 -8.36 -0.34 -23.52
C MET A 55 -9.82 0.13 -23.71
N LYS A 56 -10.20 1.28 -23.14
CA LYS A 56 -11.56 1.86 -23.13
C LYS A 56 -12.60 1.05 -22.35
N MET A 57 -12.17 0.13 -21.48
CA MET A 57 -13.04 -0.60 -20.57
C MET A 57 -12.68 -0.29 -19.12
N GLU A 58 -13.70 -0.22 -18.28
CA GLU A 58 -13.55 -0.06 -16.84
C GLU A 58 -13.38 -1.44 -16.19
N ASN A 59 -12.36 -1.56 -15.35
CA ASN A 59 -12.03 -2.78 -14.64
C ASN A 59 -11.97 -2.52 -13.14
N GLU A 60 -12.75 -3.28 -12.42
CA GLU A 60 -12.79 -3.27 -10.97
C GLU A 60 -11.58 -4.02 -10.41
N ILE A 61 -10.82 -3.36 -9.54
CA ILE A 61 -9.68 -3.96 -8.83
C ILE A 61 -10.11 -4.30 -7.42
N PHE A 62 -10.02 -5.57 -7.06
CA PHE A 62 -10.41 -6.08 -5.76
C PHE A 62 -9.18 -6.40 -4.90
N ALA A 63 -9.34 -6.27 -3.58
CA ALA A 63 -8.32 -6.71 -2.63
C ALA A 63 -8.27 -8.23 -2.56
N ALA A 64 -7.07 -8.83 -2.68
CA ALA A 64 -6.91 -10.28 -2.54
C ALA A 64 -7.20 -10.76 -1.11
N GLU A 65 -6.84 -9.94 -0.12
CA GLU A 65 -7.02 -10.21 1.30
C GLU A 65 -7.51 -8.95 2.02
N GLY A 66 -8.06 -9.12 3.23
CA GLY A 66 -8.49 -8.01 4.07
C GLY A 66 -7.35 -7.42 4.90
N GLY A 67 -7.52 -6.18 5.35
CA GLY A 67 -6.56 -5.47 6.18
C GLY A 67 -6.89 -3.99 6.29
N VAL A 68 -5.98 -3.23 6.89
CA VAL A 68 -6.12 -1.77 7.02
C VAL A 68 -5.25 -1.09 5.96
N VAL A 69 -5.84 -0.21 5.14
CA VAL A 69 -5.12 0.53 4.10
C VAL A 69 -4.03 1.40 4.75
N LYS A 70 -2.78 1.00 4.54
CA LYS A 70 -1.58 1.63 5.10
C LYS A 70 -1.08 2.77 4.21
N SER A 71 -1.11 2.57 2.90
CA SER A 71 -0.73 3.57 1.91
C SER A 71 -1.52 3.41 0.62
N ILE A 72 -1.66 4.53 -0.08
CA ILE A 72 -2.14 4.59 -1.47
C ILE A 72 -0.99 5.12 -2.32
N ASN A 73 -0.57 4.33 -3.29
CA ASN A 73 0.59 4.57 -4.14
C ASN A 73 0.20 5.03 -5.55
N ALA A 74 -1.08 4.87 -5.93
CA ALA A 74 -1.64 5.38 -7.18
C ALA A 74 -2.88 6.23 -6.89
N ALA A 75 -2.89 7.48 -7.34
CA ALA A 75 -4.03 8.38 -7.18
C ALA A 75 -4.96 8.32 -8.40
N GLN A 76 -6.19 8.79 -8.26
CA GLN A 76 -7.09 8.98 -9.40
C GLN A 76 -6.43 9.83 -10.49
N GLY A 77 -6.58 9.42 -11.74
CA GLY A 77 -5.92 10.00 -12.92
C GLY A 77 -4.49 9.50 -13.16
N SER A 78 -3.91 8.71 -12.25
CA SER A 78 -2.55 8.17 -12.43
C SER A 78 -2.57 6.96 -13.34
N SER A 79 -1.61 6.89 -14.26
CA SER A 79 -1.33 5.68 -15.03
C SER A 79 -0.50 4.70 -14.20
N VAL A 80 -0.84 3.42 -14.30
CA VAL A 80 -0.16 2.30 -13.63
C VAL A 80 0.15 1.22 -14.65
N ASN A 81 1.21 0.47 -14.42
CA ASN A 81 1.59 -0.71 -15.20
C ASN A 81 1.17 -2.00 -14.49
N SER A 82 1.18 -3.11 -15.22
CA SER A 82 0.99 -4.42 -14.59
C SER A 82 2.08 -4.65 -13.52
N GLY A 83 1.66 -5.02 -12.31
CA GLY A 83 2.52 -5.22 -11.15
C GLY A 83 2.75 -3.97 -10.30
N ASP A 84 2.37 -2.77 -10.75
CA ASP A 84 2.50 -1.57 -9.94
C ASP A 84 1.61 -1.66 -8.70
N VAL A 85 2.16 -1.28 -7.55
CA VAL A 85 1.43 -1.27 -6.27
C VAL A 85 0.44 -0.11 -6.27
N ILE A 86 -0.84 -0.42 -6.05
CA ILE A 86 -1.92 0.58 -5.94
C ILE A 86 -2.10 0.97 -4.48
N ILE A 87 -2.23 -0.01 -3.59
CA ILE A 87 -2.32 0.19 -2.14
C ILE A 87 -1.52 -0.88 -1.39
N THR A 88 -1.17 -0.57 -0.14
CA THR A 88 -0.66 -1.55 0.82
C THR A 88 -1.63 -1.70 1.99
N LEU A 89 -1.78 -2.92 2.50
CA LEU A 89 -2.60 -3.24 3.67
C LEU A 89 -1.71 -3.74 4.80
N GLY A 90 -1.94 -3.21 6.01
CA GLY A 90 -1.33 -3.68 7.24
C GLY A 90 -2.27 -4.54 8.07
#